data_AF-A0AAV9N3C5-F1
#
_entry.id   AF-A0AAV9N3C5-F1
#
_cell.length_a   1.000
_cell.length_b   1.000
_cell.length_c   1.000
_cell.angle_alpha   90.00
_cell.angle_beta   90.00
_cell.angle_gamma   90.00
#
_symmetry.space_group_name_H-M   'P 1'
#
loop_
_entity.id
_entity.type
_entity.pdbx_description
1 polymer ?
#
loop_
_entity_poly.entity_id
_entity_poly.type
_entity_poly.pdbx_seq_one_letter_code
_entity_poly.pdbx_strand_id
1 'polypeptide(L)'
;MPGQDDYLAKPSGECCLKGSIHEGEGRGRFETVSGMNTYITSPKEGTANGNIVLYFPDVWGFFPNGFLIMDGFADAGYQVLGPDYFRGDPVWKHRKDRNDNSDPNFDYEAWKVKHITFADEAVPKWVTEVKSKFGNSDTKYACVG
;
A
#
# COMPACT_ATOMS: atom_id res chain seq x y z
N MET A 1 -20.64 5.08 37.41
CA MET A 1 -20.47 4.02 36.40
C MET A 1 -19.06 4.14 35.85
N PRO A 2 -18.29 3.05 35.72
CA PRO A 2 -16.84 3.12 35.49
C PRO A 2 -16.51 3.47 34.03
N GLY A 3 -15.47 4.29 33.86
CA GLY A 3 -14.52 4.29 32.74
C GLY A 3 -15.09 4.55 31.35
N GLN A 4 -15.21 5.82 30.97
CA GLN A 4 -15.20 6.18 29.55
C GLN A 4 -13.77 5.98 29.06
N ASP A 5 -13.52 4.87 28.35
CA ASP A 5 -12.24 4.59 27.72
C ASP A 5 -11.98 5.66 26.64
N ASP A 6 -11.17 6.67 26.99
CA ASP A 6 -10.72 7.71 26.06
C ASP A 6 -9.79 7.09 25.02
N TYR A 7 -10.36 6.65 23.89
CA TYR A 7 -9.60 6.39 22.68
C TYR A 7 -9.73 7.59 21.74
N LEU A 8 -8.61 7.98 21.12
CA LEU A 8 -8.58 9.01 20.06
C LEU A 8 -9.27 8.52 18.77
N ALA A 9 -9.35 7.20 18.57
CA ALA A 9 -10.08 6.56 17.48
C ALA A 9 -10.68 5.23 17.96
N LYS A 10 -11.95 4.96 17.59
CA LYS A 10 -12.62 3.70 17.94
C LYS A 10 -11.83 2.51 17.39
N PRO A 11 -11.78 1.37 18.11
CA PRO A 11 -11.38 0.11 17.51
C PRO A 11 -12.17 -0.12 16.21
N SER A 12 -11.52 -0.68 15.20
CA SER A 12 -12.12 -0.97 13.90
C SER A 12 -13.40 -1.80 14.08
N GLY A 13 -14.55 -1.19 13.82
CA GLY A 13 -15.85 -1.85 13.89
C GLY A 13 -16.15 -2.63 12.61
N GLU A 14 -17.34 -3.24 12.52
CA GLU A 14 -17.76 -3.99 11.33
C GLU A 14 -17.68 -3.18 10.02
N CYS A 15 -17.82 -1.86 10.08
CA CYS A 15 -17.66 -0.98 8.92
C CYS A 15 -16.20 -0.92 8.40
N CYS A 16 -15.20 -1.17 9.24
CA CYS A 16 -13.79 -1.27 8.86
C CYS A 16 -13.41 -2.69 8.42
N LEU A 17 -14.22 -3.69 8.78
CA LEU A 17 -14.01 -5.10 8.44
C LEU A 17 -14.73 -5.51 7.15
N LYS A 18 -15.67 -4.69 6.67
CA LYS A 18 -16.30 -4.83 5.35
C LYS A 18 -15.42 -4.19 4.28
N GLY A 19 -14.71 -5.02 3.53
CA GLY A 19 -14.05 -4.58 2.29
C GLY A 19 -15.06 -4.43 1.15
N SER A 20 -14.93 -3.38 0.35
CA SER A 20 -15.55 -3.30 -0.97
C SER A 20 -14.56 -3.83 -2.00
N ILE A 21 -14.99 -4.78 -2.82
CA ILE A 21 -14.25 -5.11 -4.05
C ILE A 21 -14.54 -3.97 -5.02
N HIS A 22 -13.49 -3.26 -5.42
CA HIS A 22 -13.61 -2.28 -6.48
C HIS A 22 -13.55 -3.05 -7.81
N GLU A 23 -14.54 -2.85 -8.68
CA GLU A 23 -14.52 -3.41 -10.04
C GLU A 23 -13.79 -2.44 -10.97
N GLY A 24 -12.82 -2.94 -11.74
CA GLY A 24 -12.06 -2.15 -12.72
C GLY A 24 -10.65 -2.67 -12.95
N GLU A 25 -9.97 -2.08 -13.93
CA GLU A 25 -8.54 -2.27 -14.18
C GLU A 25 -7.78 -1.04 -13.69
N GLY A 26 -6.64 -1.27 -13.04
CA GLY A 26 -5.78 -0.16 -12.59
C GLY A 26 -5.25 0.62 -13.79
N ARG A 27 -5.37 1.96 -13.75
CA ARG A 27 -4.97 2.86 -14.86
C ARG A 27 -3.56 3.43 -14.74
N GLY A 28 -2.86 3.11 -13.66
CA GLY A 28 -1.50 3.53 -13.38
C GLY A 28 -0.48 2.80 -14.24
N ARG A 29 0.79 3.04 -13.94
CA ARG A 29 1.94 2.40 -14.60
C ARG A 29 2.85 1.77 -13.57
N PHE A 30 3.65 0.81 -14.01
CA PHE A 30 4.73 0.25 -13.20
C PHE A 30 6.06 0.88 -13.56
N GLU A 31 6.84 1.23 -12.54
CA GLU A 31 8.19 1.78 -12.68
C GLU A 31 9.06 1.22 -11.56
N THR A 32 10.34 0.97 -11.84
CA THR A 32 11.30 0.58 -10.79
C THR A 32 11.87 1.81 -10.11
N VAL A 33 11.66 1.92 -8.79
CA VAL A 33 12.18 3.00 -7.96
C VAL A 33 13.02 2.38 -6.85
N SER A 34 14.28 2.78 -6.71
CA SER A 34 15.22 2.22 -5.73
C SER A 34 15.29 0.68 -5.72
N GLY A 35 15.19 0.06 -6.91
CA GLY A 35 15.19 -1.40 -7.07
C GLY A 35 13.88 -2.11 -6.70
N MET A 36 12.82 -1.37 -6.31
CA MET A 36 11.49 -1.93 -6.06
C MET A 36 10.53 -1.59 -7.19
N ASN A 37 9.76 -2.59 -7.64
CA ASN A 37 8.67 -2.36 -8.57
C ASN A 37 7.60 -1.50 -7.87
N THR A 38 7.19 -0.42 -8.51
CA THR A 38 6.31 0.59 -7.91
C THR A 38 5.15 0.86 -8.86
N TYR A 39 3.92 0.72 -8.38
CA TYR A 39 2.75 1.20 -9.10
C TYR A 39 2.61 2.70 -8.87
N ILE A 40 2.43 3.44 -9.95
CA ILE A 40 2.35 4.90 -9.94
C ILE A 40 1.09 5.32 -10.69
N THR A 41 0.25 6.10 -10.03
CA THR A 41 -0.96 6.67 -10.62
C THR A 41 -1.03 8.16 -10.33
N SER A 42 -1.50 8.91 -11.33
CA SER A 42 -1.43 10.37 -11.36
C SER A 42 -2.82 10.98 -11.50
N PRO A 43 -3.02 12.20 -10.98
CA PRO A 43 -4.26 12.94 -11.18
C PRO A 43 -4.58 13.13 -12.66
N LYS A 44 -5.87 13.30 -12.96
CA LYS A 44 -6.30 13.71 -14.30
C LYS A 44 -5.78 15.12 -14.59
N GLU A 45 -5.59 15.44 -15.86
CA GLU A 45 -5.13 16.75 -16.29
C GLU A 45 -5.98 17.87 -15.65
N GLY A 46 -5.32 18.89 -15.08
CA GLY A 46 -5.98 20.01 -14.40
C GLY A 46 -6.49 19.73 -12.98
N THR A 47 -6.36 18.52 -12.44
CA THR A 47 -6.87 18.16 -11.09
C THR A 47 -5.77 17.99 -10.03
N ALA A 48 -4.50 18.12 -10.41
CA ALA A 48 -3.37 17.89 -9.51
C ALA A 48 -3.32 18.92 -8.36
N ASN A 49 -3.25 18.45 -7.12
CA ASN A 49 -3.16 19.28 -5.93
C ASN A 49 -1.72 19.52 -5.44
N GLY A 50 -0.72 18.96 -6.13
CA GLY A 50 0.70 19.09 -5.83
C GLY A 50 1.23 18.22 -4.68
N ASN A 51 0.40 17.36 -4.08
CA ASN A 51 0.78 16.51 -2.95
C ASN A 51 0.89 15.04 -3.35
N ILE A 52 1.68 14.29 -2.56
CA ILE A 52 1.98 12.88 -2.82
C ILE A 52 1.44 12.00 -1.70
N VAL A 53 0.77 10.91 -2.07
CA VAL A 53 0.38 9.82 -1.17
C VAL A 53 1.29 8.62 -1.41
N LEU A 54 1.94 8.16 -0.36
CA LEU A 54 2.70 6.92 -0.35
C LEU A 54 1.77 5.80 0.13
N TYR A 55 1.40 4.90 -0.77
CA TYR A 55 0.51 3.78 -0.48
C TYR A 55 1.34 2.54 -0.17
N PHE A 56 1.20 1.96 1.02
CA PHE A 56 1.88 0.73 1.42
C PHE A 56 0.88 -0.41 1.36
N PRO A 57 0.93 -1.30 0.36
CA PRO A 57 -0.04 -2.39 0.23
C PRO A 57 -0.01 -3.33 1.44
N ASP A 58 -1.12 -3.95 1.80
CA ASP A 58 -1.14 -4.98 2.85
C ASP A 58 -0.47 -6.30 2.38
N VAL A 59 -0.63 -7.38 3.16
CA VAL A 59 -0.06 -8.71 2.84
C VAL A 59 -0.49 -9.29 1.48
N TRP A 60 -1.56 -8.78 0.87
CA TRP A 60 -2.01 -9.16 -0.47
C TRP A 60 -1.18 -8.50 -1.57
N GLY A 61 -0.37 -7.49 -1.23
CA GLY A 61 0.56 -6.83 -2.14
C GLY A 61 -0.15 -6.18 -3.33
N PHE A 62 0.37 -6.42 -4.52
CA PHE A 62 -0.17 -5.93 -5.79
C PHE A 62 -1.43 -6.68 -6.23
N PHE A 63 -2.49 -6.55 -5.43
CA PHE A 63 -3.83 -7.05 -5.73
C PHE A 63 -4.68 -5.94 -6.38
N PRO A 64 -5.61 -6.23 -7.31
CA PRO A 64 -6.38 -5.21 -8.03
C PRO A 64 -7.04 -4.14 -7.15
N ASN A 65 -7.56 -4.54 -5.99
CA ASN A 65 -8.17 -3.61 -5.04
C ASN A 65 -7.20 -2.50 -4.59
N GLY A 66 -5.92 -2.82 -4.37
CA GLY A 66 -4.92 -1.83 -3.96
C GLY A 66 -4.70 -0.77 -5.05
N PHE A 67 -4.63 -1.19 -6.31
CA PHE A 67 -4.49 -0.26 -7.44
C PHE A 67 -5.69 0.67 -7.57
N LEU A 68 -6.90 0.16 -7.37
CA LEU A 68 -8.13 0.96 -7.48
C LEU A 68 -8.26 1.97 -6.33
N ILE A 69 -7.79 1.64 -5.13
CA ILE A 69 -7.67 2.60 -4.01
C ILE A 69 -6.69 3.72 -4.37
N MET A 70 -5.52 3.36 -4.91
CA MET A 70 -4.53 4.35 -5.36
C MET A 70 -5.11 5.24 -6.47
N ASP A 71 -5.85 4.67 -7.42
CA ASP A 71 -6.50 5.43 -8.49
C ASP A 71 -7.59 6.37 -7.94
N GLY A 72 -8.30 5.97 -6.87
CA GLY A 72 -9.24 6.83 -6.15
C GLY A 72 -8.57 8.05 -5.51
N PHE A 73 -7.40 7.88 -4.88
CA PHE A 73 -6.60 9.00 -4.40
C PHE A 73 -6.11 9.89 -5.54
N ALA A 74 -5.75 9.30 -6.69
CA ALA A 74 -5.38 10.07 -7.86
C ALA A 74 -6.54 10.89 -8.43
N ASP A 75 -7.75 10.32 -8.45
CA ASP A 75 -8.96 11.04 -8.84
C ASP A 75 -9.32 12.19 -7.86
N ALA A 76 -8.87 12.10 -6.61
CA ALA A 76 -8.93 13.20 -5.63
C ALA A 76 -7.79 14.24 -5.75
N GLY A 77 -6.94 14.13 -6.78
CA GLY A 77 -5.92 15.11 -7.11
C GLY A 77 -4.51 14.81 -6.57
N TYR A 78 -4.29 13.65 -5.94
CA TYR A 78 -2.99 13.28 -5.40
C TYR A 78 -2.13 12.49 -6.40
N GLN A 79 -0.83 12.72 -6.41
CA GLN A 79 0.09 11.77 -7.03
C GLN A 79 0.29 10.60 -6.06
N VAL A 80 0.15 9.36 -6.53
CA VAL A 80 0.18 8.17 -5.65
C VAL A 80 1.23 7.18 -6.12
N LEU A 81 2.03 6.68 -5.18
CA LEU A 81 3.07 5.69 -5.43
C LEU A 81 2.99 4.57 -4.41
N GLY A 82 3.06 3.32 -4.87
CA GLY A 82 2.95 2.13 -4.03
C GLY A 82 3.99 1.08 -4.38
N PRO A 83 4.94 0.76 -3.49
CA PRO A 83 6.01 -0.19 -3.77
C PRO A 83 5.58 -1.64 -3.50
N ASP A 84 6.11 -2.56 -4.29
CA ASP A 84 6.09 -3.99 -4.03
C ASP A 84 7.30 -4.40 -3.18
N TYR A 85 7.18 -4.20 -1.87
CA TYR A 85 8.16 -4.69 -0.91
C TYR A 85 8.05 -6.20 -0.64
N PHE A 86 7.08 -6.89 -1.27
CA PHE A 86 7.00 -8.35 -1.28
C PHE A 86 7.82 -8.98 -2.41
N ARG A 87 8.33 -8.19 -3.37
CA ARG A 87 9.16 -8.67 -4.49
C ARG A 87 8.47 -9.78 -5.28
N GLY A 88 7.17 -9.62 -5.52
CA GLY A 88 6.33 -10.60 -6.21
C GLY A 88 5.99 -11.84 -5.39
N ASP A 89 6.20 -11.84 -4.07
CA ASP A 89 5.87 -12.95 -3.17
C ASP A 89 4.79 -12.61 -2.11
N PRO A 90 3.61 -12.09 -2.52
CA PRO A 90 2.53 -11.77 -1.60
C PRO A 90 1.86 -13.02 -1.01
N VAL A 91 1.15 -12.88 0.11
CA VAL A 91 0.62 -14.02 0.89
C VAL A 91 -0.35 -14.90 0.11
N TRP A 92 -1.07 -14.33 -0.86
CA TRP A 92 -2.11 -15.03 -1.61
C TRP A 92 -1.59 -16.13 -2.53
N LYS A 93 -0.27 -16.12 -2.81
CA LYS A 93 0.40 -17.22 -3.52
C LYS A 93 0.50 -18.48 -2.68
N HIS A 94 0.34 -18.35 -1.35
CA HIS A 94 0.53 -19.42 -0.38
C HIS A 94 -0.74 -19.78 0.39
N ARG A 95 -1.66 -18.83 0.57
CA ARG A 95 -2.91 -19.02 1.34
C ARG A 95 -4.09 -18.31 0.69
N LYS A 96 -5.25 -18.95 0.69
CA LYS A 96 -6.53 -18.35 0.24
C LYS A 96 -7.17 -17.46 1.31
N ASP A 97 -6.97 -17.79 2.57
CA ASP A 97 -7.44 -17.01 3.71
C ASP A 97 -6.56 -17.26 4.94
N ARG A 98 -6.86 -16.57 6.06
CA ARG A 98 -6.07 -16.67 7.30
C ARG A 98 -6.00 -18.08 7.89
N ASN A 99 -6.99 -18.92 7.62
CA ASN A 99 -7.12 -20.28 8.15
C ASN A 99 -6.66 -21.34 7.14
N ASP A 100 -6.23 -20.94 5.94
CA ASP A 100 -5.71 -21.86 4.94
C ASP A 100 -4.32 -22.36 5.32
N ASN A 101 -4.24 -23.64 5.66
CA ASN A 101 -3.02 -24.39 5.96
C ASN A 101 -2.76 -25.50 4.93
N SER A 102 -3.29 -25.36 3.71
CA SER A 102 -3.18 -26.39 2.68
C SER A 102 -1.78 -26.55 2.10
N ASP A 103 -0.91 -25.54 2.21
CA ASP A 103 0.51 -25.64 1.85
C ASP A 103 1.35 -26.01 3.08
N PRO A 104 1.82 -27.27 3.19
CA PRO A 104 2.65 -27.71 4.30
C PRO A 104 4.08 -27.13 4.26
N ASN A 105 4.50 -26.55 3.13
CA ASN A 105 5.84 -25.96 2.97
C ASN A 105 5.84 -24.44 3.26
N PHE A 106 4.67 -23.83 3.47
CA PHE A 106 4.58 -22.40 3.73
C PHE A 106 4.72 -22.07 5.22
N ASP A 107 5.93 -21.65 5.60
CA ASP A 107 6.19 -21.05 6.90
C ASP A 107 5.88 -19.55 6.88
N TYR A 108 4.74 -19.19 7.47
CA TYR A 108 4.28 -17.80 7.55
C TYR A 108 5.17 -16.90 8.41
N GLU A 109 5.80 -17.43 9.46
CA GLU A 109 6.70 -16.64 10.31
C GLU A 109 7.99 -16.35 9.55
N ALA A 110 8.58 -17.35 8.89
CA ALA A 110 9.74 -17.15 8.04
C ALA A 110 9.44 -16.19 6.86
N TRP A 111 8.26 -16.33 6.24
CA TRP A 111 7.81 -15.42 5.17
C TRP A 111 7.68 -13.98 5.66
N LYS A 112 7.09 -13.75 6.85
CA LYS A 112 7.01 -12.40 7.43
C LYS A 112 8.39 -11.81 7.69
N VAL A 113 9.26 -12.56 8.38
CA VAL A 113 10.62 -12.08 8.72
C VAL A 113 11.39 -11.71 7.45
N LYS A 114 11.36 -12.57 6.42
CA LYS A 114 11.99 -12.32 5.11
C LYS A 114 11.56 -10.98 4.49
N HIS A 115 10.27 -10.66 4.55
CA HIS A 115 9.73 -9.44 3.93
C HIS A 115 9.90 -8.20 4.80
N ILE A 116 9.73 -8.32 6.12
CA ILE A 116 9.97 -7.23 7.06
C ILE A 116 11.43 -6.78 7.00
N THR A 117 12.39 -7.72 7.09
CA THR A 117 13.82 -7.38 7.03
C THR A 117 14.19 -6.66 5.72
N PHE A 118 13.62 -7.08 4.59
CA PHE A 118 13.83 -6.39 3.33
C PHE A 118 13.18 -4.99 3.32
N ALA A 119 11.94 -4.88 3.78
CA ALA A 119 11.20 -3.63 3.80
C ALA A 119 11.88 -2.58 4.71
N ASP A 120 12.39 -2.98 5.88
CA ASP A 120 13.10 -2.11 6.83
C ASP A 120 14.32 -1.43 6.17
N GLU A 121 15.02 -2.15 5.29
CA GLU A 121 16.16 -1.59 4.56
C GLU A 121 15.75 -0.81 3.31
N ALA A 122 14.80 -1.32 2.53
CA ALA A 122 14.47 -0.82 1.21
C ALA A 122 13.52 0.38 1.23
N VAL A 123 12.53 0.40 2.13
CA VAL A 123 11.50 1.45 2.17
C VAL A 123 12.08 2.84 2.42
N PRO A 124 13.02 3.07 3.37
CA PRO A 124 13.60 4.40 3.56
C PRO A 124 14.35 4.91 2.31
N LYS A 125 15.05 4.02 1.60
CA LYS A 125 15.76 4.34 0.35
C LYS A 125 14.77 4.70 -0.76
N TRP A 126 13.69 3.94 -0.87
CA TRP A 126 12.60 4.21 -1.80
C TRP A 126 11.89 5.53 -1.50
N VAL A 127 11.54 5.81 -0.24
CA VAL A 127 10.91 7.09 0.13
C VAL A 127 11.82 8.27 -0.24
N THR A 128 13.12 8.15 0.01
CA THR A 128 14.10 9.19 -0.36
C THR A 128 14.13 9.40 -1.87
N GLU A 129 14.19 8.32 -2.65
CA GLU A 129 14.19 8.37 -4.11
C GLU A 129 12.87 8.95 -4.67
N VAL A 130 11.73 8.60 -4.07
CA VAL A 130 10.42 9.14 -4.46
C VAL A 130 10.37 10.64 -4.24
N LYS A 131 10.78 11.10 -3.05
CA LYS A 131 10.82 12.54 -2.73
C LYS A 131 11.73 13.30 -3.69
N SER A 132 12.86 12.72 -4.06
CA SER A 132 13.82 13.30 -5.00
C SER A 132 13.27 13.40 -6.43
N LYS A 133 12.62 12.33 -6.92
CA LYS A 133 12.14 12.24 -8.32
C LYS A 133 10.80 12.92 -8.58
N PHE A 134 9.87 12.81 -7.64
CA PHE A 134 8.47 13.21 -7.85
C PHE A 134 8.08 14.44 -7.03
N GLY A 135 8.84 14.76 -5.99
CA GLY A 135 8.57 15.88 -5.10
C GLY A 135 9.31 17.16 -5.47
N ASN A 136 8.87 18.25 -4.87
CA ASN A 136 9.55 19.54 -4.84
C ASN A 136 9.46 20.15 -3.42
N SER A 137 9.94 21.39 -3.26
CA SER A 137 9.95 22.09 -1.96
C SER A 137 8.57 22.28 -1.33
N ASP A 138 7.52 22.36 -2.14
CA ASP A 138 6.17 22.68 -1.70
C ASP A 138 5.30 21.42 -1.54
N THR A 139 5.81 20.26 -1.97
CA THR A 139 5.10 18.99 -1.93
C THR A 139 4.89 18.54 -0.49
N LYS A 140 3.64 18.30 -0.10
CA LYS A 140 3.31 17.62 1.15
C LYS A 140 3.12 16.13 0.91
N TYR A 141 3.42 15.36 1.94
CA TYR A 141 3.38 13.90 1.88
C TYR A 141 2.42 13.36 2.92
N ALA A 142 1.65 12.35 2.53
CA ALA A 142 0.90 11.48 3.43
C ALA A 142 1.26 10.02 3.12
N CYS A 143 1.07 9.14 4.10
CA CYS A 143 1.15 7.70 3.89
C CYS A 143 -0.13 7.02 4.35
N VAL A 144 -0.51 5.96 3.64
CA VAL A 144 -1.65 5.10 3.95
C VAL A 144 -1.27 3.65 3.63
N GLY A 145 -1.84 2.70 4.36
CA GLY A 145 -1.59 1.27 4.20
C GLY A 145 -2.37 0.47 5.22
#